data_AF-A0A951BK71-F1
#
_entry.id   AF-A0A951BK71-F1
#
_cell.length_a   1.000
_cell.length_b   1.000
_cell.length_c   1.000
_cell.angle_alpha   90.00
_cell.angle_beta   90.00
_cell.angle_gamma   90.00
#
_symmetry.space_group_name_H-M   'P 1'
#
loop_
_entity.id
_entity.type
_entity.pdbx_description
1 polymer ?
#
loop_
_entity_poly.entity_id
_entity_poly.type
_entity_poly.pdbx_seq_one_letter_code
_entity_poly.pdbx_strand_id
1 'polypeptide(L)'
;PRDCDPCGAGDAFAAAVTSALLVTSSVRAAVAAAVCAASQFVADGGAASVSSLPTGSPPTGWAQSVRVSAGDVVARLRRRGGRLVATGGCFDLLHPGHLSLLRQARALGDALVVCVNSDESVRRRKGPGRPIVPAADRITLLEALEPVDAVIMFDEDTPTALLETLRPDLWVKGGDYTLGELPEAAVVHRHGGQVMIIPLIGGYSTSRLVSAARSAWRPQIRRRKRENI
;
A
#
# COMPACT_ATOMS: atom_id res chain seq x y z
N PRO A 1 42.11 27.16 -4.87
CA PRO A 1 40.72 26.99 -5.37
C PRO A 1 40.06 25.83 -4.64
N ARG A 2 38.93 26.05 -3.96
CA ARG A 2 38.15 24.92 -3.41
C ARG A 2 37.55 24.18 -4.61
N ASP A 3 37.85 22.89 -4.76
CA ASP A 3 37.26 22.07 -5.82
C ASP A 3 35.74 22.02 -5.60
N CYS A 4 34.97 22.65 -6.50
CA CYS A 4 33.52 22.64 -6.44
C CYS A 4 33.00 21.32 -7.03
N ASP A 5 32.16 20.60 -6.28
CA ASP A 5 31.55 19.34 -6.71
C ASP A 5 30.27 19.62 -7.53
N PRO A 6 30.23 19.32 -8.84
CA PRO A 6 29.03 19.51 -9.65
C PRO A 6 27.99 18.38 -9.46
N CYS A 7 28.32 17.32 -8.72
CA CYS A 7 27.42 16.20 -8.50
C CYS A 7 26.18 16.65 -7.72
N GLY A 8 24.99 16.30 -8.21
CA GLY A 8 23.71 16.73 -7.62
C GLY A 8 23.20 18.10 -8.07
N ALA A 9 23.94 18.85 -8.89
CA ALA A 9 23.48 20.15 -9.39
C ALA A 9 22.20 20.04 -10.26
N GLY A 10 22.05 18.92 -10.99
CA GLY A 10 20.85 18.63 -11.76
C GLY A 10 19.61 18.37 -10.88
N ASP A 11 19.79 17.67 -9.75
CA ASP A 11 18.71 17.41 -8.80
C ASP A 11 18.31 18.70 -8.06
N ALA A 12 19.30 19.51 -7.66
CA ALA A 12 19.07 20.83 -7.08
C ALA A 12 18.30 21.75 -8.05
N PHE A 13 18.68 21.74 -9.34
CA PHE A 13 17.96 22.45 -10.39
C PHE A 13 16.51 21.95 -10.54
N ALA A 14 16.31 20.64 -10.63
CA ALA A 14 14.98 20.04 -10.82
C ALA A 14 14.04 20.34 -9.64
N ALA A 15 14.54 20.23 -8.41
CA ALA A 15 13.80 20.59 -7.21
C ALA A 15 13.42 22.08 -7.22
N ALA A 16 14.38 22.97 -7.53
CA ALA A 16 14.15 24.41 -7.55
C ALA A 16 13.18 24.85 -8.66
N VAL A 17 13.26 24.28 -9.87
CA VAL A 17 12.27 24.56 -10.94
C VAL A 17 10.88 24.12 -10.49
N THR A 18 10.76 22.93 -9.91
CA THR A 18 9.48 22.41 -9.44
C THR A 18 8.87 23.33 -8.40
N SER A 19 9.65 23.75 -7.39
CA SER A 19 9.19 24.70 -6.38
C SER A 19 8.84 26.07 -6.97
N ALA A 20 9.63 26.59 -7.91
CA ALA A 20 9.38 27.89 -8.52
C ALA A 20 8.15 27.90 -9.45
N LEU A 21 7.83 26.78 -10.11
CA LEU A 21 6.61 26.63 -10.91
C LEU A 21 5.34 26.56 -10.05
N LEU A 22 5.44 26.19 -8.77
CA LEU A 22 4.30 26.21 -7.85
C LEU A 22 3.93 27.62 -7.39
N VAL A 23 4.88 28.56 -7.47
CA VAL A 23 4.71 29.94 -6.95
C VAL A 23 4.68 30.98 -8.07
N THR A 24 5.25 30.68 -9.23
CA THR A 24 5.35 31.60 -10.38
C THR A 24 4.63 31.04 -11.60
N SER A 25 4.01 31.91 -12.41
CA SER A 25 3.32 31.54 -13.66
C SER A 25 4.23 31.60 -14.90
N SER A 26 5.50 31.96 -14.75
CA SER A 26 6.45 32.11 -15.87
C SER A 26 7.50 31.00 -15.83
N VAL A 27 7.47 30.13 -16.83
CA VAL A 27 8.47 29.06 -17.02
C VAL A 27 9.88 29.63 -17.10
N ARG A 28 10.06 30.77 -17.79
CA ARG A 28 11.37 31.43 -17.91
C ARG A 28 11.89 31.89 -16.55
N ALA A 29 11.03 32.45 -15.70
CA ALA A 29 11.41 32.91 -14.36
C ALA A 29 11.74 31.74 -13.44
N ALA A 30 10.97 30.65 -13.52
CA ALA A 30 11.22 29.43 -12.75
C ALA A 30 12.56 28.77 -13.13
N VAL A 31 12.87 28.69 -14.42
CA VAL A 31 14.16 28.19 -14.91
C VAL A 31 15.31 29.09 -14.46
N ALA A 32 15.17 30.41 -14.57
CA ALA A 32 16.20 31.34 -14.12
C ALA A 32 16.50 31.21 -12.60
N ALA A 33 15.45 31.12 -11.78
CA ALA A 33 15.59 30.91 -10.34
C ALA A 33 16.29 29.58 -10.03
N ALA A 34 15.98 28.52 -10.77
CA ALA A 34 16.60 27.21 -10.59
C ALA A 34 18.07 27.16 -11.03
N VAL A 35 18.44 27.87 -12.11
CA VAL A 35 19.85 28.02 -12.49
C VAL A 35 20.64 28.71 -11.36
N CYS A 36 20.08 29.77 -10.78
CA CYS A 36 20.71 30.45 -9.63
C CYS A 36 20.86 29.50 -8.43
N ALA A 37 19.81 28.75 -8.08
CA ALA A 37 19.85 27.79 -6.96
C ALA A 37 20.88 26.66 -7.18
N ALA A 38 20.94 26.09 -8.38
CA ALA A 38 21.92 25.06 -8.73
C ALA A 38 23.35 25.58 -8.74
N SER A 39 23.56 26.82 -9.22
CA SER A 39 24.87 27.47 -9.20
C SER A 39 25.34 27.75 -7.77
N GLN A 40 24.43 28.21 -6.90
CA GLN A 40 24.71 28.41 -5.49
C GLN A 40 25.03 27.09 -4.78
N PHE A 41 24.28 26.03 -5.06
CA PHE A 41 24.54 24.68 -4.54
C PHE A 41 25.96 24.18 -4.87
N VAL A 42 26.41 24.37 -6.11
CA VAL A 42 27.79 23.99 -6.50
C VAL A 42 28.81 24.87 -5.80
N ALA A 43 28.55 26.18 -5.68
CA ALA A 43 29.43 27.12 -4.98
C ALA A 43 29.56 26.80 -3.48
N ASP A 44 28.49 26.27 -2.87
CA ASP A 44 28.45 25.88 -1.46
C ASP A 44 29.12 24.52 -1.18
N GLY A 45 29.64 23.85 -2.22
CA GLY A 45 30.38 22.59 -2.11
C GLY A 45 29.64 21.37 -2.64
N GLY A 46 28.57 21.54 -3.42
CA GLY A 46 27.89 20.45 -4.12
C GLY A 46 27.23 19.43 -3.20
N ALA A 47 27.16 18.17 -3.64
CA ALA A 47 26.59 17.08 -2.84
C ALA A 47 27.30 16.87 -1.49
N ALA A 48 28.59 17.23 -1.39
CA ALA A 48 29.33 17.18 -0.14
C ALA A 48 28.79 18.16 0.92
N SER A 49 28.23 19.31 0.50
CA SER A 49 27.62 20.29 1.41
C SER A 49 26.30 19.79 2.03
N VAL A 50 25.63 18.86 1.35
CA VAL A 50 24.41 18.20 1.84
C VAL A 50 24.73 16.95 2.65
N SER A 51 25.90 16.34 2.43
CA SER A 51 26.36 15.12 3.13
C SER A 51 26.67 15.34 4.62
N SER A 52 26.67 16.58 5.12
CA SER A 52 26.74 16.86 6.57
C SER A 52 25.39 16.73 7.29
N LEU A 53 24.31 16.41 6.59
CA LEU A 53 23.11 15.87 7.23
C LEU A 53 23.46 14.50 7.81
N PRO A 54 23.04 14.16 9.05
CA PRO A 54 23.41 12.91 9.68
C PRO A 54 23.07 11.76 8.73
N THR A 55 24.10 11.07 8.25
CA THR A 55 23.94 9.84 7.49
C THR A 55 23.35 8.82 8.44
N GLY A 56 22.02 8.72 8.45
CA GLY A 56 21.35 7.56 9.01
C GLY A 56 21.99 6.33 8.35
N SER A 57 22.42 5.37 9.17
CA SER A 57 22.88 4.06 8.70
C SER A 57 21.95 3.56 7.60
N PRO A 58 22.46 2.88 6.55
CA PRO A 58 21.58 2.28 5.54
C PRO A 58 20.54 1.44 6.27
N PRO A 59 19.24 1.52 5.91
CA PRO A 59 18.21 0.81 6.64
C PRO A 59 18.49 -0.69 6.55
N THR A 60 19.02 -1.25 7.64
CA THR A 60 19.07 -2.69 7.89
C THR A 60 17.64 -3.11 8.23
N GLY A 61 16.80 -3.21 7.22
CA GLY A 61 15.40 -3.60 7.36
C GLY A 61 14.56 -3.10 6.19
N TRP A 62 13.66 -3.94 5.72
CA TRP A 62 12.61 -3.67 4.73
C TRP A 62 11.62 -2.55 5.12
N ALA A 63 11.94 -1.72 6.12
CA ALA A 63 10.98 -1.01 6.95
C ALA A 63 11.04 0.53 6.88
N GLN A 64 11.74 1.13 5.92
CA GLN A 64 11.81 2.61 5.81
C GLN A 64 11.31 3.18 4.49
N SER A 65 10.33 2.54 3.87
CA SER A 65 9.39 3.30 3.03
C SER A 65 8.62 4.25 3.95
N VAL A 66 8.64 5.56 3.66
CA VAL A 66 7.82 6.54 4.37
C VAL A 66 6.37 6.05 4.34
N ARG A 67 5.86 5.56 5.46
CA ARG A 67 4.47 5.09 5.58
C ARG A 67 3.56 6.31 5.42
N VAL A 68 2.92 6.44 4.26
CA VAL A 68 1.91 7.47 4.07
C VAL A 68 0.66 7.03 4.81
N SER A 69 0.20 7.84 5.77
CA SER A 69 -1.04 7.57 6.47
C SER A 69 -2.19 7.52 5.47
N ALA A 70 -3.11 6.56 5.63
CA ALA A 70 -4.30 6.52 4.80
C ALA A 70 -5.12 7.81 4.91
N GLY A 71 -5.10 8.48 6.07
CA GLY A 71 -5.71 9.80 6.24
C GLY A 71 -5.11 10.86 5.30
N ASP A 72 -3.79 10.85 5.11
CA ASP A 72 -3.10 11.79 4.22
C ASP A 72 -3.42 11.50 2.75
N VAL A 73 -3.45 10.22 2.37
CA VAL A 73 -3.86 9.79 1.02
C VAL A 73 -5.28 10.27 0.73
N VAL A 74 -6.22 10.00 1.64
CA VAL A 74 -7.62 10.39 1.49
C VAL A 74 -7.78 11.91 1.46
N ALA A 75 -7.08 12.65 2.33
CA ALA A 75 -7.14 14.12 2.35
C ALA A 75 -6.59 14.73 1.04
N ARG A 76 -5.46 14.22 0.52
CA ARG A 76 -4.89 14.65 -0.76
C ARG A 76 -5.83 14.33 -1.92
N LEU A 77 -6.41 13.14 -1.92
CA LEU A 77 -7.36 12.68 -2.94
C LEU A 77 -8.61 13.56 -2.99
N ARG A 78 -9.21 13.84 -1.83
CA ARG A 78 -10.41 14.68 -1.72
C ARG A 78 -10.16 16.12 -2.17
N ARG A 79 -8.99 16.70 -1.85
CA ARG A 79 -8.63 18.06 -2.32
C ARG A 79 -8.58 18.19 -3.84
N ARG A 80 -8.26 17.12 -4.56
CA ARG A 80 -8.26 17.09 -6.03
C ARG A 80 -9.54 16.53 -6.64
N GLY A 81 -10.57 16.26 -5.84
CA GLY A 81 -11.85 15.70 -6.30
C GLY A 81 -11.73 14.27 -6.87
N GLY A 82 -10.73 13.50 -6.45
CA GLY A 82 -10.51 12.14 -6.95
C GLY A 82 -11.41 11.10 -6.26
N ARG A 83 -11.58 9.96 -6.93
CA ARG A 83 -12.42 8.84 -6.49
C ARG A 83 -11.66 7.86 -5.59
N LEU A 84 -12.15 7.66 -4.37
CA LEU A 84 -11.61 6.73 -3.39
C LEU A 84 -12.23 5.34 -3.55
N VAL A 85 -11.39 4.36 -3.84
CA VAL A 85 -11.75 2.94 -3.76
C VAL A 85 -11.23 2.37 -2.45
N ALA A 86 -12.03 1.56 -1.80
CA ALA A 86 -11.59 0.74 -0.69
C ALA A 86 -11.99 -0.72 -0.86
N THR A 87 -11.16 -1.63 -0.36
CA THR A 87 -11.47 -3.05 -0.27
C THR A 87 -11.01 -3.58 1.08
N GLY A 88 -11.52 -4.72 1.52
CA GLY A 88 -11.10 -5.26 2.81
C GLY A 88 -11.11 -6.76 2.92
N GLY A 89 -10.18 -7.27 3.72
CA GLY A 89 -9.96 -8.69 3.91
C GLY A 89 -8.84 -9.02 4.88
N CYS A 90 -8.65 -10.32 5.08
CA CYS A 90 -7.60 -10.84 5.95
C CYS A 90 -6.23 -10.83 5.28
N PHE A 91 -6.14 -11.09 3.97
CA PHE A 91 -4.88 -11.12 3.21
C PHE A 91 -3.76 -11.96 3.85
N ASP A 92 -4.13 -13.11 4.44
CA ASP A 92 -3.23 -13.95 5.26
C ASP A 92 -1.96 -14.41 4.51
N LEU A 93 -2.11 -15.32 3.55
CA LEU A 93 -1.06 -15.64 2.60
C LEU A 93 -1.42 -14.98 1.28
N LEU A 94 -0.60 -14.04 0.82
CA LEU A 94 -0.77 -13.41 -0.47
C LEU A 94 -0.61 -14.44 -1.59
N HIS A 95 -1.41 -14.28 -2.63
CA HIS A 95 -1.46 -15.15 -3.79
C HIS A 95 -2.03 -14.38 -4.98
N PRO A 96 -1.92 -14.91 -6.22
CA PRO A 96 -2.41 -14.23 -7.42
C PRO A 96 -3.86 -13.75 -7.34
N GLY A 97 -4.73 -14.49 -6.63
CA GLY A 97 -6.11 -14.07 -6.37
C GLY A 97 -6.24 -12.70 -5.68
N HIS A 98 -5.42 -12.42 -4.66
CA HIS A 98 -5.43 -11.11 -3.99
C HIS A 98 -4.90 -10.03 -4.92
N LEU A 99 -3.80 -10.26 -5.63
CA LEU A 99 -3.23 -9.27 -6.54
C LEU A 99 -4.21 -8.93 -7.67
N SER A 100 -4.91 -9.92 -8.23
CA SER A 100 -5.94 -9.70 -9.24
C SER A 100 -7.09 -8.84 -8.70
N LEU A 101 -7.59 -9.14 -7.50
CA LEU A 101 -8.62 -8.32 -6.85
C LEU A 101 -8.15 -6.87 -6.64
N LEU A 102 -6.94 -6.68 -6.11
CA LEU A 102 -6.39 -5.35 -5.81
C LEU A 102 -6.19 -4.52 -7.08
N ARG A 103 -5.69 -5.13 -8.17
CA ARG A 103 -5.54 -4.45 -9.47
C ARG A 103 -6.89 -4.03 -10.06
N GLN A 104 -7.87 -4.93 -10.02
CA GLN A 104 -9.21 -4.62 -10.49
C GLN A 104 -9.86 -3.51 -9.64
N ALA A 105 -9.69 -3.55 -8.31
CA ALA A 105 -10.17 -2.48 -7.43
C ALA A 105 -9.49 -1.14 -7.73
N ARG A 106 -8.15 -1.12 -7.87
CA ARG A 106 -7.38 0.10 -8.15
C ARG A 106 -7.75 0.74 -9.48
N ALA A 107 -8.13 -0.05 -10.48
CA ALA A 107 -8.56 0.45 -11.79
C ALA A 107 -9.92 1.18 -11.77
N LEU A 108 -10.69 1.08 -10.69
CA LEU A 108 -12.03 1.67 -10.57
C LEU A 108 -12.02 3.08 -9.96
N GLY A 109 -10.86 3.61 -9.59
CA GLY A 109 -10.74 4.98 -9.07
C GLY A 109 -9.30 5.48 -9.05
N ASP A 110 -9.07 6.54 -8.29
CA ASP A 110 -7.82 7.31 -8.31
C ASP A 110 -6.88 6.94 -7.16
N ALA A 111 -7.38 6.27 -6.13
CA ALA A 111 -6.60 5.66 -5.06
C ALA A 111 -7.31 4.43 -4.48
N LEU A 112 -6.54 3.46 -4.01
CA LEU A 112 -7.01 2.27 -3.31
C LEU A 112 -6.50 2.24 -1.86
N VAL A 113 -7.44 2.22 -0.92
CA VAL A 113 -7.18 1.92 0.50
C VAL A 113 -7.56 0.48 0.80
N VAL A 114 -6.62 -0.30 1.35
CA VAL A 114 -6.86 -1.69 1.76
C VAL A 114 -7.12 -1.75 3.26
N CYS A 115 -8.32 -2.19 3.63
CA CYS A 115 -8.74 -2.40 5.01
C CYS A 115 -8.38 -3.83 5.46
N VAL A 116 -7.52 -3.94 6.46
CA VAL A 116 -6.95 -5.21 6.92
C VAL A 116 -7.47 -5.55 8.30
N ASN A 117 -8.03 -6.77 8.46
CA ASN A 117 -8.43 -7.26 9.77
C ASN A 117 -7.20 -7.43 10.69
N SER A 118 -7.34 -7.05 11.96
CA SER A 118 -6.37 -7.39 13.02
C SER A 118 -6.25 -8.91 13.20
N ASP A 119 -5.23 -9.35 13.94
CA ASP A 119 -5.06 -10.77 14.21
C ASP A 119 -6.17 -11.34 15.12
N GLU A 120 -6.70 -10.52 16.03
CA GLU A 120 -7.82 -10.90 16.89
C GLU A 120 -9.12 -11.04 16.09
N SER A 121 -9.44 -10.06 15.25
CA SER A 121 -10.56 -10.08 14.31
C SER A 121 -10.55 -11.35 13.45
N VAL A 122 -9.38 -11.71 12.92
CA VAL A 122 -9.23 -12.93 12.12
C VAL A 122 -9.42 -14.19 12.97
N ARG A 123 -8.88 -14.25 14.19
CA ARG A 123 -9.06 -15.40 15.11
C ARG A 123 -10.52 -15.62 15.45
N ARG A 124 -11.28 -14.57 15.78
CA ARG A 124 -12.72 -14.68 16.09
C ARG A 124 -13.50 -15.26 14.91
N ARG A 125 -13.15 -14.85 13.68
CA ARG A 125 -13.86 -15.24 12.46
C ARG A 125 -13.45 -16.60 11.87
N LYS A 126 -12.17 -16.97 11.97
CA LYS A 126 -11.59 -18.15 11.30
C LYS A 126 -11.07 -19.22 12.24
N GLY A 127 -11.10 -18.98 13.55
CA GLY A 127 -10.61 -19.88 14.58
C GLY A 127 -9.13 -19.67 14.93
N PRO A 128 -8.63 -20.39 15.96
CA PRO A 128 -7.33 -20.13 16.59
C PRO A 128 -6.11 -20.40 15.70
N GLY A 129 -6.27 -21.16 14.62
CA GLY A 129 -5.19 -21.46 13.66
C GLY A 129 -4.94 -20.37 12.60
N ARG A 130 -5.60 -19.22 12.71
CA ARG A 130 -5.51 -18.09 11.77
C ARG A 130 -5.43 -16.77 12.55
N PRO A 131 -4.78 -15.72 12.01
CA PRO A 131 -3.99 -15.73 10.77
C PRO A 131 -2.67 -16.49 10.95
N ILE A 132 -2.07 -16.92 9.84
CA ILE A 132 -0.71 -17.48 9.84
C ILE A 132 0.31 -16.34 9.88
N VAL A 133 0.05 -15.27 9.14
CA VAL A 133 0.92 -14.10 9.06
C VAL A 133 0.38 -12.99 9.97
N PRO A 134 1.18 -12.45 10.91
CA PRO A 134 0.76 -11.35 11.79
C PRO A 134 0.33 -10.10 11.01
N ALA A 135 -0.52 -9.28 11.62
CA ALA A 135 -1.08 -8.08 10.98
C ALA A 135 -0.01 -7.13 10.46
N ALA A 136 1.05 -6.89 11.24
CA ALA A 136 2.14 -6.00 10.86
C ALA A 136 2.83 -6.45 9.55
N ASP A 137 3.04 -7.75 9.38
CA ASP A 137 3.69 -8.32 8.21
C ASP A 137 2.74 -8.28 7.00
N ARG A 138 1.45 -8.57 7.21
CA ARG A 138 0.43 -8.45 6.15
C ARG A 138 0.32 -7.02 5.63
N ILE A 139 0.31 -6.04 6.53
CA ILE A 139 0.30 -4.61 6.19
C ILE A 139 1.53 -4.26 5.36
N THR A 140 2.72 -4.65 5.83
CA THR A 140 3.98 -4.39 5.12
C THR A 140 3.95 -4.96 3.71
N LEU A 141 3.50 -6.22 3.55
CA LEU A 141 3.42 -6.86 2.24
C LEU A 141 2.43 -6.14 1.32
N LEU A 142 1.30 -5.68 1.85
CA LEU A 142 0.29 -4.95 1.08
C LEU A 142 0.77 -3.55 0.68
N GLU A 143 1.44 -2.82 1.58
CA GLU A 143 2.04 -1.51 1.32
C GLU A 143 3.11 -1.57 0.21
N ALA A 144 3.73 -2.73 0.00
CA ALA A 144 4.70 -2.95 -1.07
C ALA A 144 4.07 -3.26 -2.44
N LEU A 145 2.75 -3.47 -2.53
CA LEU A 145 2.08 -3.78 -3.78
C LEU A 145 1.73 -2.50 -4.54
N GLU A 146 2.14 -2.43 -5.81
CA GLU A 146 1.84 -1.30 -6.71
C GLU A 146 0.38 -0.80 -6.72
N PRO A 147 -0.67 -1.65 -6.69
CA PRO A 147 -2.05 -1.13 -6.71
C PRO A 147 -2.51 -0.52 -5.38
N VAL A 148 -1.70 -0.55 -4.31
CA VAL A 148 -2.12 -0.14 -2.96
C VAL A 148 -1.55 1.22 -2.61
N ASP A 149 -2.42 2.21 -2.42
CA ASP A 149 -2.00 3.57 -2.05
C ASP A 149 -1.88 3.74 -0.53
N ALA A 150 -2.70 3.05 0.26
CA ALA A 150 -2.56 2.98 1.72
C ALA A 150 -3.22 1.73 2.32
N VAL A 151 -2.84 1.40 3.54
CA VAL A 151 -3.42 0.29 4.30
C VAL A 151 -3.94 0.81 5.65
N ILE A 152 -5.13 0.36 6.05
CA ILE A 152 -5.70 0.65 7.38
C ILE A 152 -6.05 -0.66 8.06
N MET A 153 -5.64 -0.80 9.32
CA MET A 153 -6.04 -1.94 10.15
C MET A 153 -7.34 -1.62 10.92
N PHE A 154 -8.20 -2.63 11.09
CA PHE A 154 -9.38 -2.55 11.96
C PHE A 154 -9.54 -3.84 12.77
N ASP A 155 -10.10 -3.74 13.99
CA ASP A 155 -10.27 -4.88 14.90
C ASP A 155 -11.67 -5.48 14.84
N GLU A 156 -12.66 -4.71 14.43
CA GLU A 156 -14.07 -5.11 14.45
C GLU A 156 -14.36 -6.31 13.54
N ASP A 157 -15.45 -7.02 13.80
CA ASP A 157 -15.85 -8.19 13.01
C ASP A 157 -16.33 -7.79 11.61
N THR A 158 -16.91 -6.59 11.50
CA THR A 158 -17.33 -5.97 10.24
C THR A 158 -16.58 -4.64 10.05
N PRO A 159 -16.32 -4.23 8.79
CA PRO A 159 -15.63 -2.96 8.52
C PRO A 159 -16.56 -1.73 8.68
N THR A 160 -17.78 -1.88 9.19
CA THR A 160 -18.80 -0.82 9.19
C THR A 160 -18.30 0.45 9.86
N ALA A 161 -17.75 0.37 11.07
CA ALA A 161 -17.24 1.53 11.81
C ALA A 161 -16.09 2.23 11.06
N LEU A 162 -15.17 1.46 10.46
CA LEU A 162 -14.12 2.01 9.62
C LEU A 162 -14.71 2.73 8.39
N LEU A 163 -15.73 2.16 7.75
CA LEU A 163 -16.35 2.75 6.57
C LEU A 163 -17.15 4.02 6.86
N GLU A 164 -17.66 4.21 8.09
CA GLU A 164 -18.27 5.48 8.52
C GLU A 164 -17.31 6.67 8.42
N THR A 165 -16.04 6.41 8.70
CA THR A 165 -14.99 7.43 8.76
C THR A 165 -14.25 7.53 7.42
N LEU A 166 -13.92 6.39 6.81
CA LEU A 166 -13.22 6.33 5.53
C LEU A 166 -14.07 6.89 4.38
N ARG A 167 -15.38 6.57 4.37
CA ARG A 167 -16.36 6.99 3.35
C ARG A 167 -15.83 6.85 1.92
N PRO A 168 -15.56 5.62 1.45
CA PRO A 168 -15.13 5.40 0.09
C PRO A 168 -16.27 5.66 -0.90
N ASP A 169 -15.93 6.15 -2.09
CA ASP A 169 -16.87 6.27 -3.20
C ASP A 169 -17.22 4.89 -3.78
N LEU A 170 -16.30 3.93 -3.63
CA LEU A 170 -16.50 2.55 -4.05
C LEU A 170 -15.92 1.56 -3.04
N TRP A 171 -16.76 0.65 -2.54
CA TRP A 171 -16.37 -0.50 -1.74
C TRP A 171 -16.34 -1.76 -2.60
N VAL A 172 -15.16 -2.33 -2.79
CA VAL A 172 -14.95 -3.51 -3.62
C VAL A 172 -14.81 -4.76 -2.76
N LYS A 173 -15.56 -5.80 -3.11
CA LYS A 173 -15.44 -7.14 -2.53
C LYS A 173 -15.12 -8.16 -3.61
N GLY A 174 -14.21 -9.07 -3.31
CA GLY A 174 -13.99 -10.26 -4.12
C GLY A 174 -14.89 -11.41 -3.67
N GLY A 175 -15.60 -12.03 -4.60
CA GLY A 175 -16.32 -13.28 -4.37
C GLY A 175 -17.55 -13.44 -5.25
N ASP A 176 -18.30 -14.50 -4.98
CA ASP A 176 -19.54 -14.85 -5.70
C ASP A 176 -20.79 -14.38 -4.93
N TYR A 177 -20.62 -13.42 -4.02
CA TYR A 177 -21.69 -12.92 -3.15
C TYR A 177 -22.76 -12.17 -3.95
N THR A 178 -24.00 -12.18 -3.46
CA THR A 178 -25.03 -11.25 -3.92
C THR A 178 -25.00 -9.98 -3.05
N LEU A 179 -25.28 -8.81 -3.64
CA LEU A 179 -25.20 -7.51 -2.95
C LEU A 179 -26.06 -7.42 -1.66
N GLY A 180 -27.07 -8.27 -1.51
CA GLY A 180 -27.97 -8.31 -0.36
C GLY A 180 -27.39 -8.90 0.93
N GLU A 181 -26.19 -9.50 0.90
CA GLU A 181 -25.60 -10.21 2.05
C GLU A 181 -24.53 -9.42 2.81
N LEU A 182 -24.22 -8.18 2.39
CA LEU A 182 -23.14 -7.39 2.96
C LEU A 182 -23.68 -6.37 3.98
N PRO A 183 -23.51 -6.57 5.30
CA PRO A 183 -24.00 -5.62 6.32
C PRO A 183 -23.37 -4.23 6.15
N GLU A 184 -22.15 -4.15 5.60
CA GLU A 184 -21.49 -2.90 5.29
C GLU A 184 -22.06 -2.16 4.07
N ALA A 185 -22.90 -2.79 3.24
CA ALA A 185 -23.44 -2.11 2.07
C ALA A 185 -24.29 -0.89 2.46
N ALA A 186 -25.10 -1.00 3.53
CA ALA A 186 -25.94 0.11 3.99
C ALA A 186 -25.12 1.35 4.37
N VAL A 187 -23.94 1.17 4.98
CA VAL A 187 -23.09 2.30 5.39
C VAL A 187 -22.48 3.01 4.21
N VAL A 188 -22.03 2.25 3.21
CA VAL A 188 -21.42 2.81 1.99
C VAL A 188 -22.46 3.61 1.20
N HIS A 189 -23.66 3.05 1.00
CA HIS A 189 -24.75 3.75 0.28
C HIS A 189 -25.21 5.01 1.01
N ARG A 190 -25.27 5.00 2.35
CA ARG A 190 -25.67 6.19 3.13
C ARG A 190 -24.73 7.37 2.93
N HIS A 191 -23.44 7.11 2.68
CA HIS A 191 -22.46 8.15 2.37
C HIS A 191 -22.37 8.47 0.86
N GLY A 192 -23.27 7.93 0.04
CA GLY A 192 -23.30 8.14 -1.42
C GLY A 192 -22.33 7.25 -2.21
N GLY A 193 -21.63 6.34 -1.54
CA GLY A 193 -20.75 5.37 -2.19
C GLY A 193 -21.50 4.19 -2.80
N GLN A 194 -20.80 3.39 -3.59
CA GLN A 194 -21.33 2.18 -4.23
C GLN A 194 -20.60 0.93 -3.73
N VAL A 195 -21.27 -0.21 -3.80
CA VAL A 195 -20.64 -1.52 -3.54
C VAL A 195 -20.52 -2.28 -4.85
N MET A 196 -19.33 -2.82 -5.12
CA MET A 196 -19.06 -3.64 -6.29
C MET A 196 -18.46 -4.98 -5.89
N ILE A 197 -19.01 -6.04 -6.47
CA ILE A 197 -18.52 -7.40 -6.30
C ILE A 197 -17.78 -7.79 -7.57
N ILE A 198 -16.51 -8.17 -7.41
CA ILE A 198 -15.64 -8.55 -8.51
C ILE A 198 -15.39 -10.06 -8.45
N PRO A 199 -15.49 -10.76 -9.59
CA PRO A 199 -15.23 -12.20 -9.63
C PRO A 199 -13.78 -12.48 -9.23
N LEU A 200 -13.60 -13.46 -8.34
CA LEU A 200 -12.28 -13.93 -7.96
C LEU A 200 -11.76 -14.92 -9.00
N ILE A 201 -10.46 -14.84 -9.29
CA ILE A 201 -9.84 -15.88 -10.12
C ILE A 201 -9.83 -17.21 -9.35
N GLY A 202 -10.32 -18.26 -10.02
CA GLY A 202 -10.39 -19.60 -9.46
C GLY A 202 -9.02 -20.20 -9.15
N GLY A 203 -9.00 -21.22 -8.29
CA GLY A 203 -7.79 -22.00 -8.00
C GLY A 203 -6.89 -21.46 -6.88
N TYR A 204 -7.06 -20.21 -6.47
CA TYR A 204 -6.24 -19.57 -5.44
C TYR A 204 -7.01 -19.32 -4.14
N SER A 205 -6.49 -19.84 -3.02
CA SER A 205 -6.90 -19.43 -1.68
C SER A 205 -5.84 -19.79 -0.65
N THR A 206 -5.78 -19.05 0.46
CA THR A 206 -4.91 -19.36 1.61
C THR A 206 -5.14 -20.80 2.12
N SER A 207 -6.38 -21.28 2.13
CA SER A 207 -6.70 -22.66 2.55
C SER A 207 -6.15 -23.69 1.58
N ARG A 208 -6.22 -23.43 0.26
CA ARG A 208 -5.64 -24.31 -0.77
C ARG A 208 -4.12 -24.35 -0.67
N LEU A 209 -3.45 -23.22 -0.46
CA LEU A 209 -1.99 -23.16 -0.26
C LEU A 209 -1.55 -24.00 0.94
N VAL A 210 -2.23 -23.84 2.08
CA VAL A 210 -1.93 -24.63 3.29
C VAL A 210 -2.19 -26.12 3.07
N SER A 211 -3.30 -26.47 2.41
CA SER A 211 -3.62 -27.86 2.08
C SER A 211 -2.57 -28.49 1.15
N ALA A 212 -2.13 -27.76 0.13
CA ALA A 212 -1.09 -28.21 -0.80
C ALA A 212 0.25 -28.44 -0.07
N ALA A 213 0.67 -27.51 0.78
CA ALA A 213 1.89 -27.64 1.58
C ALA A 213 1.85 -28.86 2.53
N ARG A 214 0.72 -29.06 3.22
CA ARG A 214 0.52 -30.24 4.09
C ARG A 214 0.53 -31.55 3.31
N SER A 215 -0.04 -31.55 2.11
CA SER A 215 -0.10 -32.74 1.24
C SER A 215 1.26 -33.08 0.63
N ALA A 216 2.07 -32.08 0.27
CA ALA A 216 3.44 -32.28 -0.23
C ALA A 216 4.42 -32.77 0.84
N TRP A 217 4.18 -32.42 2.11
CA TRP A 217 5.04 -32.81 3.23
C TRP A 217 4.82 -34.26 3.73
N ARG A 218 3.57 -34.74 3.71
CA ARG A 218 3.20 -36.09 4.21
C ARG A 218 3.90 -37.28 3.50
N PRO A 219 4.21 -37.26 2.20
CA PRO A 219 4.92 -38.35 1.50
C PRO A 219 6.37 -38.54 1.94
N GLN A 220 7.07 -37.48 2.36
CA GLN A 220 8.52 -37.54 2.63
C GLN A 220 8.86 -38.21 3.97
N ILE A 221 8.01 -38.06 4.99
CA ILE A 221 8.21 -38.70 6.30
C ILE A 221 8.05 -40.23 6.21
N ARG A 222 7.20 -40.74 5.32
CA ARG A 222 7.00 -42.20 5.14
C ARG A 222 8.12 -42.88 4.35
N ARG A 223 8.82 -42.18 3.45
CA ARG A 223 9.98 -42.73 2.73
C ARG A 223 11.21 -42.84 3.62
N ARG A 224 11.54 -41.80 4.40
CA ARG A 224 12.69 -41.82 5.32
C ARG A 224 12.61 -42.87 6.44
N LYS A 225 11.42 -43.34 6.80
CA LYS A 225 11.25 -44.42 7.80
C LYS A 225 11.39 -45.84 7.23
N ARG A 226 11.38 -46.00 5.89
CA ARG A 226 11.56 -47.32 5.22
C ARG A 226 12.97 -47.55 4.69
N GLU A 227 13.80 -46.52 4.62
CA GLU A 227 15.22 -46.63 4.23
C GLU A 227 16.16 -46.82 5.44
N ASN A 228 15.61 -46.90 6.66
CA ASN A 228 16.34 -47.07 7.92
C ASN A 228 15.90 -48.33 8.71
N ILE A 229 15.34 -49.33 8.04
CA ILE A 229 15.03 -50.67 8.59
C ILE A 229 15.69 -51.71 7.69
#